data_AF-A0A9D7VX50-F1
#
_entry.id   AF-A0A9D7VX50-F1
#
_cell.length_a   1.000
_cell.length_b   1.000
_cell.length_c   1.000
_cell.angle_alpha   90.00
_cell.angle_beta   90.00
_cell.angle_gamma   90.00
#
_symmetry.space_group_name_H-M   'P 1'
#
loop_
_entity.id
_entity.type
_entity.pdbx_description
1 polymer ?
#
loop_
_entity_poly.entity_id
_entity_poly.type
_entity_poly.pdbx_seq_one_letter_code
_entity_poly.pdbx_strand_id
1 'polypeptide(L)'
;MKSERRHELQENDLADSVEQLSERLRPYVTPILSVAIGALILVLVGLFVSSRWEANRSESWDTCLAALVTGDPEGFREVILRYPGTPAAQWAELILADRNLSEATDLLFAKIDPANDVARERLEVAAAAYADVLSQRPTDMVAERATMGLAKARESLGELDQARRGYEAVANEYPSSPMANLATEHAVDLAQDKTKAFYNWFAEQRLANVAPEEPSAPKEDASSSAGEQPIEPAKDTENTDKKSTKKKEVEPASTPESAPEE
;
A
#
# COMPACT_ATOMS: atom_id res chain seq x y z
N MET A 1 -36.13 -50.09 60.94
CA MET A 1 -34.75 -50.39 61.39
C MET A 1 -33.82 -51.03 60.33
N LYS A 2 -34.26 -51.45 59.13
CA LYS A 2 -33.37 -52.03 58.10
C LYS A 2 -32.94 -51.07 56.96
N SER A 3 -33.54 -49.87 56.88
CA SER A 3 -33.27 -48.88 55.83
C SER A 3 -32.08 -47.97 56.15
N GLU A 4 -31.91 -47.56 57.41
CA GLU A 4 -30.84 -46.63 57.82
C GLU A 4 -29.44 -47.27 57.70
N ARG A 5 -29.27 -48.53 58.13
CA ARG A 5 -28.00 -49.26 58.01
C ARG A 5 -27.54 -49.50 56.56
N ARG A 6 -28.42 -49.43 55.57
CA ARG A 6 -28.06 -49.61 54.15
C ARG A 6 -27.52 -48.33 53.52
N HIS A 7 -27.98 -47.17 53.99
CA HIS A 7 -27.47 -45.88 53.54
C HIS A 7 -26.07 -45.59 54.11
N GLU A 8 -25.81 -45.94 55.37
CA GLU A 8 -24.46 -45.79 55.98
C GLU A 8 -23.40 -46.65 55.27
N LEU A 9 -23.75 -47.86 54.82
CA LEU A 9 -22.81 -48.72 54.09
C LEU A 9 -22.51 -48.21 52.67
N GLN A 10 -23.51 -47.64 51.98
CA GLN A 10 -23.30 -47.04 50.66
C GLN A 10 -22.51 -45.74 50.72
N GLU A 11 -22.72 -44.92 51.75
CA GLU A 11 -21.97 -43.68 51.95
C GLU A 11 -20.50 -43.96 52.27
N ASN A 12 -20.22 -45.05 53.00
CA ASN A 12 -18.89 -45.52 53.32
C ASN A 12 -18.15 -46.11 52.09
N ASP A 13 -18.82 -46.95 51.29
CA ASP A 13 -18.23 -47.49 50.04
C ASP A 13 -17.95 -46.37 49.01
N LEU A 14 -18.78 -45.33 48.96
CA LEU A 14 -18.56 -44.15 48.13
C LEU A 14 -17.38 -43.32 48.64
N ALA A 15 -17.27 -43.13 49.96
CA ALA A 15 -16.16 -42.42 50.57
C ALA A 15 -14.82 -43.14 50.33
N ASP A 16 -14.76 -44.46 50.55
CA ASP A 16 -13.57 -45.28 50.29
C ASP A 16 -13.21 -45.33 48.80
N SER A 17 -14.21 -45.37 47.92
CA SER A 17 -14.00 -45.33 46.46
C SER A 17 -13.45 -43.98 46.02
N VAL A 18 -13.91 -42.87 46.62
CA VAL A 18 -13.41 -41.52 46.36
C VAL A 18 -12.01 -41.33 46.94
N GLU A 19 -11.72 -41.92 48.09
CA GLU A 19 -10.40 -41.87 48.74
C GLU A 19 -9.36 -42.67 47.96
N GLN A 20 -9.70 -43.87 47.48
CA GLN A 20 -8.82 -44.64 46.57
C GLN A 20 -8.64 -43.97 45.21
N LEU A 21 -9.66 -43.28 44.67
CA LEU A 21 -9.52 -42.51 43.43
C LEU A 21 -8.57 -41.32 43.64
N SER A 22 -8.72 -40.61 44.75
CA SER A 22 -7.87 -39.48 45.16
C SER A 22 -6.41 -39.90 45.26
N GLU A 23 -6.12 -41.00 45.97
CA GLU A 23 -4.74 -41.50 46.13
C GLU A 23 -4.11 -41.92 44.81
N ARG A 24 -4.88 -42.53 43.89
CA ARG A 24 -4.39 -42.92 42.56
C ARG A 24 -4.16 -41.73 41.62
N LEU A 25 -4.95 -40.66 41.74
CA LEU A 25 -4.82 -39.45 40.92
C LEU A 25 -3.76 -38.48 41.47
N ARG A 26 -3.52 -38.46 42.79
CA ARG A 26 -2.58 -37.56 43.47
C ARG A 26 -1.22 -37.38 42.77
N PRO A 27 -0.53 -38.43 42.27
CA PRO A 27 0.76 -38.25 41.59
C PRO A 27 0.65 -37.72 40.15
N TYR A 28 -0.52 -37.82 39.51
CA TYR A 28 -0.74 -37.39 38.12
C TYR A 28 -1.42 -36.03 37.99
N VAL A 29 -2.07 -35.52 39.04
CA VAL A 29 -2.74 -34.21 38.99
C VAL A 29 -1.74 -33.08 38.69
N THR A 30 -0.56 -33.09 39.31
CA THR A 30 0.43 -32.00 39.09
C THR A 30 0.98 -31.95 37.65
N PRO A 31 1.41 -33.05 36.99
CA PRO A 31 1.81 -32.99 35.58
C PRO A 31 0.64 -32.76 34.62
N ILE A 32 -0.57 -33.26 34.92
CA ILE A 32 -1.75 -32.99 34.08
C ILE A 32 -2.10 -31.49 34.14
N LEU A 33 -2.05 -30.88 35.33
CA LEU A 33 -2.35 -29.47 35.50
C LEU A 33 -1.30 -28.58 34.80
N SER A 34 -0.02 -28.95 34.83
CA SER A 34 1.04 -28.18 34.15
C SER A 34 0.90 -28.25 32.62
N VAL A 35 0.59 -29.42 32.06
CA VAL A 35 0.30 -29.57 30.63
C VAL A 35 -0.96 -28.81 30.25
N ALA A 36 -2.02 -28.88 31.06
CA ALA A 36 -3.27 -28.16 30.81
C ALA A 36 -3.07 -26.64 30.85
N ILE A 37 -2.30 -26.12 31.81
CA ILE A 37 -1.93 -24.70 31.89
C ILE A 37 -1.08 -24.30 30.68
N GLY A 38 -0.09 -25.11 30.30
CA GLY A 38 0.72 -24.86 29.10
C GLY A 38 -0.12 -24.79 27.83
N ALA A 39 -1.06 -25.73 27.65
CA ALA A 39 -2.00 -25.74 26.53
C ALA A 39 -2.92 -24.51 26.56
N LEU A 40 -3.43 -24.13 27.73
CA LEU A 40 -4.26 -22.93 27.89
C LEU A 40 -3.50 -21.66 27.52
N ILE A 41 -2.24 -21.53 27.94
CA ILE A 41 -1.38 -20.39 27.57
C ILE A 41 -1.17 -20.36 26.06
N LEU A 42 -0.88 -21.49 25.41
CA LEU A 42 -0.74 -21.55 23.96
C LEU A 42 -2.02 -21.14 23.22
N VAL A 43 -3.19 -21.58 23.70
CA VAL A 43 -4.49 -21.17 23.14
C VAL A 43 -4.71 -19.66 23.33
N LEU A 44 -4.46 -19.12 24.51
CA LEU A 44 -4.61 -17.69 24.78
C LEU A 44 -3.65 -16.83 23.94
N VAL A 45 -2.41 -17.26 23.75
CA VAL A 45 -1.45 -16.62 22.84
C VAL A 45 -1.97 -16.67 21.40
N GLY A 46 -2.47 -17.83 20.95
CA GLY A 46 -3.07 -17.97 19.63
C GLY A 46 -4.25 -17.03 19.40
N LEU A 47 -5.16 -16.92 20.37
CA LEU A 47 -6.32 -16.01 20.31
C LEU A 47 -5.90 -14.53 20.35
N PHE A 48 -4.89 -14.18 21.14
CA PHE A 48 -4.38 -12.81 21.21
C PHE A 48 -3.69 -12.40 19.90
N VAL A 49 -2.89 -13.29 19.31
CA VAL A 49 -2.29 -13.08 18.00
C VAL A 49 -3.38 -13.00 16.94
N SER A 50 -4.34 -13.92 16.90
CA SER A 50 -5.45 -13.89 15.94
C SER A 50 -6.25 -12.59 16.00
N SER A 51 -6.62 -12.13 17.20
CA SER A 51 -7.41 -10.90 17.37
C SER A 51 -6.63 -9.64 16.99
N ARG A 52 -5.31 -9.60 17.25
CA ARG A 52 -4.43 -8.52 16.77
C ARG A 52 -4.34 -8.49 15.23
N TRP A 53 -4.33 -9.65 14.58
CA TRP A 53 -4.19 -9.74 13.12
C TRP A 53 -5.47 -9.31 12.40
N GLU A 54 -6.64 -9.60 12.96
CA GLU A 54 -7.93 -9.15 12.43
C GLU A 54 -8.09 -7.63 12.53
N ALA A 55 -7.81 -7.05 13.70
CA ALA A 55 -7.90 -5.60 13.91
C ALA A 55 -6.91 -4.85 13.00
N ASN A 56 -5.66 -5.33 12.92
CA ASN A 56 -4.62 -4.72 12.08
C ASN A 56 -4.97 -4.80 10.58
N ARG A 57 -5.63 -5.89 10.14
CA ARG A 57 -6.09 -6.02 8.75
C ARG A 57 -7.22 -5.03 8.44
N SER A 58 -8.20 -4.87 9.32
CA SER A 58 -9.30 -3.92 9.10
C SER A 58 -8.79 -2.48 8.99
N GLU A 59 -7.98 -2.05 9.96
CA GLU A 59 -7.45 -0.68 10.00
C GLU A 59 -6.56 -0.37 8.77
N SER A 60 -5.78 -1.36 8.33
CA SER A 60 -4.94 -1.23 7.13
C SER A 60 -5.77 -0.99 5.86
N TRP A 61 -6.92 -1.67 5.74
CA TRP A 61 -7.83 -1.50 4.61
C TRP A 61 -8.58 -0.17 4.67
N ASP A 62 -9.05 0.24 5.84
CA ASP A 62 -9.70 1.54 6.02
C ASP A 62 -8.77 2.68 5.62
N THR A 63 -7.50 2.61 6.04
CA THR A 63 -6.47 3.59 5.69
C THR A 63 -6.16 3.56 4.18
N CYS A 64 -6.01 2.37 3.60
CA CYS A 64 -5.74 2.21 2.16
C CYS A 64 -6.88 2.71 1.27
N LEU A 65 -8.12 2.44 1.66
CA LEU A 65 -9.30 2.90 0.92
C LEU A 65 -9.47 4.42 1.07
N ALA A 66 -9.17 5.00 2.23
CA ALA A 66 -9.16 6.45 2.39
C ALA A 66 -8.13 7.11 1.46
N ALA A 67 -6.90 6.57 1.38
CA ALA A 67 -5.87 7.06 0.45
C ALA A 67 -6.29 6.91 -1.02
N LEU A 68 -7.01 5.83 -1.37
CA LEU A 68 -7.53 5.63 -2.72
C LEU A 68 -8.58 6.66 -3.11
N VAL A 69 -9.46 7.04 -2.17
CA VAL A 69 -10.48 8.08 -2.41
C VAL A 69 -9.85 9.46 -2.60
N THR A 70 -8.82 9.80 -1.83
CA THR A 70 -8.13 11.08 -1.96
C THR A 70 -7.14 11.13 -3.13
N GLY A 71 -6.69 9.96 -3.61
CA GLY A 71 -5.64 9.85 -4.61
C GLY A 71 -4.28 10.33 -4.10
N ASP A 72 -4.09 10.37 -2.77
CA ASP A 72 -2.89 10.89 -2.14
C ASP A 72 -1.78 9.82 -2.07
N PRO A 73 -0.62 10.04 -2.72
CA PRO A 73 0.49 9.09 -2.67
C PRO A 73 1.08 8.95 -1.25
N GLU A 74 1.03 10.00 -0.41
CA GLU A 74 1.53 9.91 0.96
C GLU A 74 0.64 9.00 1.82
N GLY A 75 -0.68 9.06 1.63
CA GLY A 75 -1.62 8.13 2.26
C GLY A 75 -1.28 6.66 1.98
N PHE A 76 -0.90 6.31 0.75
CA PHE A 76 -0.45 4.95 0.44
C PHE A 76 0.89 4.61 1.12
N ARG A 77 1.84 5.56 1.18
CA ARG A 77 3.11 5.36 1.91
C ARG A 77 2.88 5.12 3.39
N GLU A 78 1.92 5.82 4.00
CA GLU A 78 1.54 5.57 5.39
C GLU A 78 1.07 4.13 5.59
N VAL A 79 0.23 3.60 4.71
CA VAL A 79 -0.25 2.20 4.79
C VAL A 79 0.91 1.22 4.79
N ILE A 80 1.89 1.42 3.90
CA ILE A 80 3.06 0.55 3.75
C ILE A 80 3.92 0.58 5.01
N LEU A 81 4.16 1.76 5.57
CA LEU A 81 4.98 1.94 6.76
C LEU A 81 4.30 1.46 8.04
N ARG A 82 2.99 1.70 8.17
CA ARG A 82 2.22 1.43 9.38
C ARG A 82 1.71 -0.01 9.46
N TYR A 83 1.42 -0.63 8.32
CA TYR A 83 0.86 -1.98 8.23
C TYR A 83 1.68 -2.92 7.33
N PRO A 84 3.01 -3.06 7.57
CA PRO A 84 3.87 -3.87 6.70
C PRO A 84 3.42 -5.33 6.66
N GLY A 85 3.51 -5.95 5.49
CA GLY A 85 3.14 -7.36 5.27
C GLY A 85 1.63 -7.65 5.29
N THR A 86 0.79 -6.61 5.41
CA THR A 86 -0.65 -6.77 5.20
C THR A 86 -1.01 -6.77 3.71
N PRO A 87 -2.12 -7.41 3.30
CA PRO A 87 -2.61 -7.30 1.93
C PRO A 87 -2.85 -5.85 1.49
N ALA A 88 -3.34 -4.99 2.39
CA ALA A 88 -3.55 -3.57 2.11
C ALA A 88 -2.23 -2.85 1.78
N ALA A 89 -1.13 -3.16 2.48
CA ALA A 89 0.18 -2.62 2.14
C ALA A 89 0.68 -3.09 0.76
N GLN A 90 0.47 -4.37 0.40
CA GLN A 90 0.80 -4.87 -0.94
C GLN A 90 0.00 -4.15 -2.04
N TRP A 91 -1.29 -3.89 -1.78
CA TRP A 91 -2.13 -3.09 -2.68
C TRP A 91 -1.67 -1.64 -2.77
N ALA A 92 -1.29 -1.02 -1.66
CA ALA A 92 -0.75 0.33 -1.63
C ALA A 92 0.56 0.44 -2.43
N GLU A 93 1.48 -0.51 -2.28
CA GLU A 93 2.70 -0.61 -3.09
C GLU A 93 2.39 -0.76 -4.58
N LEU A 94 1.47 -1.68 -4.93
CA LEU A 94 1.03 -1.90 -6.30
C LEU A 94 0.45 -0.62 -6.93
N ILE A 95 -0.39 0.12 -6.19
CA ILE A 95 -1.00 1.36 -6.67
C ILE A 95 0.05 2.45 -6.89
N LEU A 96 1.04 2.57 -5.99
CA LEU A 96 2.15 3.49 -6.19
C LEU A 96 3.02 3.10 -7.39
N ALA A 97 3.22 1.81 -7.63
CA ALA A 97 3.91 1.32 -8.82
C ALA A 97 3.12 1.66 -10.11
N ASP A 98 1.81 1.38 -10.14
CA ASP A 98 0.90 1.72 -11.25
C ASP A 98 0.93 3.23 -11.55
N ARG A 99 0.97 4.07 -10.51
CA ARG A 99 1.07 5.52 -10.67
C ARG A 99 2.41 5.95 -11.28
N ASN A 100 3.52 5.42 -10.77
CA ASN A 100 4.84 5.73 -11.33
C ASN A 100 4.93 5.30 -12.79
N LEU A 101 4.41 4.12 -13.13
CA LEU A 101 4.35 3.64 -14.50
C LEU A 101 3.55 4.61 -15.38
N SER A 102 2.33 4.98 -14.96
CA SER A 102 1.47 5.92 -15.71
C SER A 102 2.17 7.26 -15.95
N GLU A 103 2.70 7.89 -14.88
CA GLU A 103 3.38 9.18 -14.97
C GLU A 103 4.63 9.09 -15.85
N ALA A 104 5.36 7.98 -15.80
CA ALA A 104 6.55 7.79 -16.63
C ALA A 104 6.22 7.57 -18.11
N THR A 105 5.15 6.83 -18.41
CA THR A 105 4.71 6.61 -19.80
C THR A 105 4.25 7.90 -20.47
N ASP A 106 3.64 8.83 -19.72
CA ASP A 106 3.30 10.15 -20.24
C ASP A 106 4.56 10.98 -20.59
N LEU A 107 5.63 10.82 -19.80
CA LEU A 107 6.89 11.52 -19.97
C LEU A 107 7.77 10.95 -21.10
N LEU A 108 7.55 9.69 -21.54
CA LEU A 108 8.34 9.08 -22.62
C LEU A 108 8.29 9.86 -23.94
N PHE A 109 7.22 10.63 -24.16
CA PHE A 109 7.02 11.43 -25.37
C PHE A 109 7.40 12.91 -25.18
N ALA A 110 7.81 13.31 -23.99
CA ALA A 110 8.29 14.66 -23.71
C ALA A 110 9.72 14.88 -24.24
N LYS A 111 10.17 16.14 -24.26
CA LYS A 111 11.58 16.43 -24.51
C LYS A 111 12.42 15.87 -23.38
N ILE A 112 13.54 15.23 -23.74
CA ILE A 112 14.46 14.66 -22.75
C ILE A 112 15.46 15.73 -22.30
N ASP A 113 15.74 15.76 -21.00
CA ASP A 113 16.95 16.37 -20.47
C ASP A 113 18.02 15.26 -20.35
N PRO A 114 19.13 15.31 -21.10
CA PRO A 114 20.19 14.30 -21.04
C PRO A 114 20.81 14.16 -19.64
N ALA A 115 20.78 15.22 -18.84
CA ALA A 115 21.27 15.20 -17.47
C ALA A 115 20.26 14.57 -16.50
N ASN A 116 18.97 14.49 -16.88
CA ASN A 116 17.89 14.03 -16.04
C ASN A 116 16.74 13.40 -16.85
N ASP A 117 16.89 12.12 -17.21
CA ASP A 117 15.85 11.32 -17.87
C ASP A 117 14.79 10.87 -16.86
N VAL A 118 13.92 11.80 -16.47
CA VAL A 118 12.87 11.59 -15.47
C VAL A 118 11.92 10.44 -15.84
N ALA A 119 11.66 10.24 -17.14
CA ALA A 119 10.82 9.14 -17.61
C ALA A 119 11.48 7.79 -17.28
N ARG A 120 12.76 7.63 -17.62
CA ARG A 120 13.49 6.39 -17.32
C ARG A 120 13.64 6.17 -15.82
N GLU A 121 13.98 7.19 -15.04
CA GLU A 121 14.09 7.07 -13.58
C GLU A 121 12.77 6.56 -12.96
N ARG A 122 11.64 7.14 -13.35
CA ARG A 122 10.32 6.72 -12.84
C ARG A 122 9.93 5.31 -13.30
N LEU A 123 10.31 4.91 -14.51
CA LEU A 123 10.11 3.53 -14.97
C LEU A 123 10.95 2.53 -14.16
N GLU A 124 12.20 2.87 -13.84
CA GLU A 124 13.07 2.05 -12.98
C GLU A 124 12.49 1.93 -11.57
N VAL A 125 11.97 3.03 -11.00
CA VAL A 125 11.25 3.03 -9.72
C VAL A 125 9.99 2.15 -9.78
N ALA A 126 9.19 2.25 -10.85
CA ALA A 126 8.00 1.42 -11.02
C ALA A 126 8.36 -0.08 -11.12
N ALA A 127 9.37 -0.42 -11.93
CA ALA A 127 9.84 -1.79 -12.09
C ALA A 127 10.35 -2.38 -10.77
N ALA A 128 11.12 -1.59 -10.00
CA ALA A 128 11.57 -1.98 -8.66
C ALA A 128 10.39 -2.21 -7.72
N ALA A 129 9.42 -1.30 -7.68
CA ALA A 129 8.24 -1.43 -6.82
C ALA A 129 7.40 -2.68 -7.15
N TYR A 130 7.18 -2.99 -8.43
CA TYR A 130 6.50 -4.25 -8.79
C TYR A 130 7.31 -5.49 -8.39
N ALA A 131 8.63 -5.46 -8.55
CA ALA A 131 9.50 -6.55 -8.12
C ALA A 131 9.48 -6.75 -6.60
N ASP A 132 9.44 -5.66 -5.83
CA ASP A 132 9.30 -5.68 -4.38
C ASP A 132 7.97 -6.29 -3.97
N VAL A 133 6.86 -5.88 -4.59
CA VAL A 133 5.54 -6.51 -4.38
C VAL A 133 5.60 -8.01 -4.64
N LEU A 134 6.16 -8.45 -5.77
CA LEU A 134 6.28 -9.87 -6.11
C LEU A 134 7.20 -10.64 -5.15
N SER A 135 8.21 -9.99 -4.58
CA SER A 135 9.12 -10.60 -3.59
C SER A 135 8.40 -11.01 -2.30
N GLN A 136 7.30 -10.33 -1.97
CA GLN A 136 6.44 -10.66 -0.83
C GLN A 136 5.57 -11.90 -1.07
N ARG A 137 5.65 -12.51 -2.26
CA ARG A 137 4.85 -13.65 -2.69
C ARG A 137 3.34 -13.40 -2.52
N PRO A 138 2.81 -12.33 -3.13
CA PRO A 138 1.38 -12.09 -3.17
C PRO A 138 0.70 -13.26 -3.87
N THR A 139 -0.61 -13.37 -3.65
CA THR A 139 -1.44 -14.38 -4.32
C THR A 139 -2.53 -13.68 -5.13
N ASP A 140 -3.15 -14.44 -6.03
CA ASP A 140 -4.29 -14.02 -6.83
C ASP A 140 -4.02 -12.71 -7.63
N MET A 141 -4.97 -11.78 -7.55
CA MET A 141 -5.01 -10.56 -8.36
C MET A 141 -3.80 -9.64 -8.17
N VAL A 142 -3.19 -9.61 -6.98
CA VAL A 142 -2.01 -8.74 -6.74
C VAL A 142 -0.79 -9.27 -7.50
N ALA A 143 -0.56 -10.58 -7.44
CA ALA A 143 0.56 -11.22 -8.13
C ALA A 143 0.44 -11.05 -9.65
N GLU A 144 -0.76 -11.29 -10.18
CA GLU A 144 -1.06 -11.11 -11.60
C GLU A 144 -0.82 -9.65 -12.05
N ARG A 145 -1.41 -8.67 -11.34
CA ARG A 145 -1.27 -7.26 -11.67
C ARG A 145 0.17 -6.77 -11.56
N ALA A 146 0.89 -7.18 -10.53
CA ALA A 146 2.30 -6.82 -10.37
C ALA A 146 3.17 -7.43 -11.49
N THR A 147 2.89 -8.67 -11.90
CA THR A 147 3.62 -9.32 -13.01
C THR A 147 3.35 -8.61 -14.33
N MET A 148 2.09 -8.27 -14.62
CA MET A 148 1.70 -7.50 -15.80
C MET A 148 2.32 -6.09 -15.79
N GLY A 149 2.26 -5.40 -14.65
CA GLY A 149 2.83 -4.06 -14.48
C GLY A 149 4.36 -4.05 -14.66
N LEU A 150 5.07 -5.03 -14.09
CA LEU A 150 6.50 -5.20 -14.28
C LEU A 150 6.87 -5.42 -15.75
N ALA A 151 6.09 -6.23 -16.48
CA ALA A 151 6.28 -6.45 -17.90
C ALA A 151 6.12 -5.15 -18.70
N LYS A 152 5.08 -4.35 -18.40
CA LYS A 152 4.86 -3.03 -19.02
C LYS A 152 5.96 -2.03 -18.71
N ALA A 153 6.45 -1.98 -17.47
CA ALA A 153 7.54 -1.10 -17.08
C ALA A 153 8.83 -1.45 -17.84
N ARG A 154 9.16 -2.75 -17.91
CA ARG A 154 10.31 -3.25 -18.67
C ARG A 154 10.20 -3.01 -20.16
N GLU A 155 9.01 -3.19 -20.73
CA GLU A 155 8.74 -2.88 -22.13
C GLU A 155 9.00 -1.39 -22.41
N SER A 156 8.49 -0.52 -21.54
CA SER A 156 8.68 0.93 -21.61
C SER A 156 10.15 1.36 -21.45
N LEU A 157 10.96 0.57 -20.71
CA LEU A 157 12.41 0.74 -20.61
C LEU A 157 13.18 0.24 -21.84
N GLY A 158 12.52 -0.44 -22.78
CA GLY A 158 13.16 -1.09 -23.92
C GLY A 158 13.77 -2.46 -23.58
N GLU A 159 13.52 -3.01 -22.39
CA GLU A 159 14.00 -4.33 -21.95
C GLU A 159 13.11 -5.46 -22.52
N LEU A 160 13.01 -5.54 -23.84
CA LEU A 160 11.96 -6.30 -24.53
C LEU A 160 11.98 -7.81 -24.22
N ASP A 161 13.15 -8.41 -24.02
CA ASP A 161 13.24 -9.83 -23.65
C ASP A 161 12.74 -10.10 -22.24
N GLN A 162 12.96 -9.17 -21.30
CA GLN A 162 12.46 -9.31 -19.94
C GLN A 162 10.94 -9.06 -19.90
N ALA A 163 10.47 -8.06 -20.64
CA ALA A 163 9.05 -7.76 -20.80
C ALA A 163 8.28 -8.95 -21.40
N ARG A 164 8.79 -9.53 -22.49
CA ARG A 164 8.21 -10.71 -23.13
C ARG A 164 8.03 -11.87 -22.15
N ARG A 165 9.08 -12.18 -21.38
CA ARG A 165 9.00 -13.23 -20.33
C ARG A 165 7.96 -12.91 -19.26
N GLY A 166 7.83 -11.64 -18.86
CA GLY A 166 6.81 -11.22 -17.90
C GLY A 166 5.38 -11.43 -18.44
N TYR A 167 5.13 -11.06 -19.69
CA TYR A 167 3.84 -11.31 -20.33
C TYR A 167 3.55 -12.80 -20.54
N GLU A 168 4.54 -13.59 -20.95
CA GLU A 168 4.43 -15.05 -21.03
C GLU A 168 4.08 -15.64 -19.64
N ALA A 169 4.67 -15.14 -18.56
CA ALA A 169 4.33 -15.57 -17.20
C ALA A 169 2.87 -15.26 -16.86
N VAL A 170 2.37 -14.05 -17.17
CA VAL A 170 0.95 -13.71 -16.94
C VAL A 170 0.03 -14.66 -17.71
N ALA A 171 0.30 -14.90 -18.98
CA ALA A 171 -0.52 -15.77 -19.82
C ALA A 171 -0.53 -17.24 -19.35
N ASN A 172 0.61 -17.74 -18.85
CA ASN A 172 0.76 -19.12 -18.42
C ASN A 172 0.27 -19.39 -16.99
N GLU A 173 0.53 -18.47 -16.06
CA GLU A 173 0.19 -18.62 -14.64
C GLU A 173 -1.27 -18.24 -14.36
N TYR A 174 -1.85 -17.33 -15.15
CA TYR A 174 -3.21 -16.81 -14.95
C TYR A 174 -4.10 -16.97 -16.21
N PRO A 175 -4.21 -18.17 -16.81
CA PRO A 175 -4.83 -18.36 -18.13
C PRO A 175 -6.33 -18.00 -18.20
N SER A 176 -7.02 -17.99 -17.05
CA SER A 176 -8.44 -17.59 -16.97
C SER A 176 -8.66 -16.10 -16.73
N SER A 177 -7.59 -15.33 -16.53
CA SER A 177 -7.72 -13.90 -16.28
C SER A 177 -8.07 -13.12 -17.56
N PRO A 178 -8.86 -12.04 -17.46
CA PRO A 178 -9.00 -11.05 -18.54
C PRO A 178 -7.66 -10.52 -19.10
N MET A 179 -6.57 -10.51 -18.31
CA MET A 179 -5.27 -10.01 -18.76
C MET A 179 -4.47 -11.03 -19.58
N ALA A 180 -4.82 -12.32 -19.54
CA ALA A 180 -4.05 -13.38 -20.19
C ALA A 180 -3.98 -13.22 -21.71
N ASN A 181 -5.10 -12.86 -22.34
CA ASN A 181 -5.16 -12.61 -23.78
C ASN A 181 -4.30 -11.41 -24.18
N LEU A 182 -4.41 -10.32 -23.42
CA LEU A 182 -3.62 -9.11 -23.64
C LEU A 182 -2.13 -9.40 -23.49
N ALA A 183 -1.73 -10.12 -22.43
CA ALA A 183 -0.34 -10.51 -22.21
C ALA A 183 0.17 -11.42 -23.35
N THR A 184 -0.65 -12.36 -23.83
CA THR A 184 -0.29 -13.21 -24.97
C THR A 184 -0.01 -12.38 -26.22
N GLU A 185 -0.88 -11.41 -26.52
CA GLU A 185 -0.71 -10.49 -27.66
C GLU A 185 0.60 -9.69 -27.55
N HIS A 186 0.85 -9.06 -26.39
CA HIS A 186 2.11 -8.35 -26.15
C HIS A 186 3.34 -9.26 -26.30
N ALA A 187 3.30 -10.48 -25.76
CA ALA A 187 4.42 -11.42 -25.88
C ALA A 187 4.72 -11.79 -27.34
N VAL A 188 3.66 -12.01 -28.14
CA VAL A 188 3.77 -12.29 -29.58
C VAL A 188 4.33 -11.08 -30.33
N ASP A 189 3.85 -9.88 -30.04
CA ASP A 189 4.31 -8.67 -30.72
C ASP A 189 5.77 -8.35 -30.40
N LEU A 190 6.18 -8.50 -29.14
CA LEU A 190 7.58 -8.29 -28.73
C LEU A 190 8.55 -9.32 -29.34
N ALA A 191 8.06 -10.47 -29.82
CA ALA A 191 8.88 -11.44 -30.55
C ALA A 191 9.20 -10.99 -31.98
N GLN A 192 8.39 -10.11 -32.57
CA GLN A 192 8.48 -9.72 -33.98
C GLN A 192 9.60 -8.71 -34.22
N ASP A 193 10.35 -8.89 -35.32
CA ASP A 193 11.48 -8.01 -35.65
C ASP A 193 11.05 -6.57 -35.94
N LYS A 194 9.86 -6.37 -36.54
CA LYS A 194 9.31 -5.01 -36.75
C LYS A 194 9.08 -4.25 -35.45
N THR A 195 8.66 -4.94 -34.38
CA THR A 195 8.38 -4.33 -33.08
C THR A 195 9.69 -3.94 -32.41
N LYS A 196 10.70 -4.83 -32.44
CA LYS A 196 12.05 -4.52 -31.95
C LYS A 196 12.67 -3.33 -32.70
N ALA A 197 12.49 -3.29 -34.03
CA ALA A 197 12.96 -2.17 -34.84
C ALA A 197 12.28 -0.84 -34.45
N PHE A 198 10.97 -0.87 -34.16
CA PHE A 198 10.27 0.31 -33.65
C PHE A 198 10.82 0.80 -32.31
N TYR A 199 11.04 -0.09 -31.34
CA TYR A 199 11.61 0.29 -30.04
C TYR A 199 13.02 0.88 -30.16
N ASN A 200 13.88 0.29 -31.01
CA ASN A 200 15.20 0.84 -31.29
C ASN A 200 15.10 2.25 -31.90
N TRP A 201 14.25 2.41 -32.93
CA TRP A 201 14.00 3.72 -33.54
C TRP A 201 13.46 4.74 -32.54
N PHE A 202 12.53 4.34 -31.67
CA PHE A 202 11.93 5.22 -30.67
C PHE A 202 12.98 5.67 -29.65
N ALA A 203 13.86 4.77 -29.20
CA ALA A 203 14.96 5.12 -28.31
C ALA A 203 15.93 6.14 -28.95
N GLU A 204 16.28 5.95 -30.23
CA GLU A 204 17.10 6.91 -31.00
C GLU A 204 16.40 8.27 -31.13
N GLN A 205 15.11 8.27 -31.45
CA GLN A 205 14.32 9.49 -31.60
C GLN A 205 14.20 10.26 -30.29
N ARG A 206 14.08 9.55 -29.16
CA ARG A 206 14.05 10.14 -27.82
C ARG A 206 15.36 10.85 -27.50
N LEU A 207 16.50 10.22 -27.81
CA LEU A 207 17.84 10.81 -27.66
C LEU A 207 18.08 12.00 -28.60
N ALA A 208 17.41 12.05 -29.75
CA ALA A 208 17.48 13.21 -30.64
C ALA A 208 16.59 14.39 -30.18
N ASN A 209 15.55 14.12 -29.38
CA ASN A 209 14.58 15.12 -28.90
C ASN A 209 15.01 15.78 -27.57
N VAL A 210 16.25 16.26 -27.53
CA VAL A 210 16.84 16.92 -26.36
C VAL A 210 16.31 18.34 -26.20
N ALA A 211 15.93 18.73 -24.99
CA ALA A 211 15.60 20.11 -24.68
C ALA A 211 16.83 21.01 -24.88
N PRO A 212 16.72 22.18 -25.56
CA PRO A 212 17.81 23.13 -25.62
C PRO A 212 18.17 23.58 -24.20
N GLU A 213 19.45 23.61 -23.84
CA GLU A 213 19.88 24.30 -22.63
C GLU A 213 19.47 25.78 -22.76
N GLU A 214 18.56 26.24 -21.91
CA GLU A 214 18.33 27.67 -21.78
C GLU A 214 19.65 28.30 -21.31
N PRO A 215 20.22 29.27 -22.04
CA PRO A 215 21.40 29.98 -21.56
C PRO A 215 21.07 30.55 -20.20
N SER A 216 21.70 30.01 -19.16
CA SER A 216 21.65 30.56 -17.83
C SER A 216 22.15 32.01 -17.94
N ALA A 217 21.22 32.96 -18.00
CA ALA A 217 21.55 34.37 -17.98
C ALA A 217 22.42 34.61 -16.74
N PRO A 218 23.60 35.25 -16.86
CA PRO A 218 24.44 35.53 -15.72
C PRO A 218 23.61 36.30 -14.68
N LYS A 219 23.58 35.80 -13.44
CA LYS A 219 23.14 36.60 -12.30
C LYS A 219 24.09 37.79 -12.24
N GLU A 220 23.65 38.95 -12.71
CA GLU A 220 24.34 40.21 -12.45
C GLU A 220 24.28 40.46 -10.95
N ASP A 221 25.42 40.24 -10.31
CA ASP A 221 25.72 40.74 -8.98
C ASP A 221 25.64 42.27 -9.01
N ALA A 222 24.57 42.82 -8.43
CA ALA A 222 24.51 44.22 -8.04
C ALA A 222 24.13 44.33 -6.57
N SER A 223 25.09 44.00 -5.71
CA SER A 223 25.17 44.56 -4.36
C SER A 223 26.53 45.18 -4.16
N SER A 224 26.63 46.50 -4.29
CA SER A 224 27.64 47.27 -3.58
C SER A 224 27.07 48.61 -3.13
N SER A 225 27.24 48.84 -1.84
CA SER A 225 26.73 49.90 -0.98
C SER A 225 27.58 51.19 -1.04
N ALA A 226 26.96 52.36 -0.81
CA ALA A 226 27.30 53.34 0.24
C ALA A 226 27.25 54.86 -0.15
N GLY A 227 26.61 55.65 0.73
CA GLY A 227 26.78 57.11 0.97
C GLY A 227 25.97 58.04 0.05
N GLU A 228 25.23 59.08 0.48
CA GLU A 228 25.01 59.76 1.76
C GLU A 228 23.74 60.64 1.60
N GLN A 229 22.94 60.85 2.66
CA GLN A 229 21.75 61.75 2.66
C GLN A 229 22.13 63.24 2.60
N PRO A 230 21.19 64.17 2.34
CA PRO A 230 20.50 64.84 3.48
C PRO A 230 18.96 65.07 3.38
N ILE A 231 18.24 64.69 4.45
CA ILE A 231 17.11 65.32 5.19
C ILE A 231 16.39 66.58 4.61
N GLU A 232 15.10 66.48 4.23
CA GLU A 232 13.83 66.94 4.91
C GLU A 232 13.27 68.31 4.39
N PRO A 233 11.97 68.69 4.58
CA PRO A 233 10.91 68.10 5.41
C PRO A 233 9.51 67.92 4.77
N ALA A 234 8.65 67.32 5.60
CA ALA A 234 7.28 66.86 5.41
C ALA A 234 6.21 67.91 5.07
N LYS A 235 5.09 67.41 4.53
CA LYS A 235 3.76 68.01 4.72
C LYS A 235 2.72 66.92 4.99
N ASP A 236 2.16 67.01 6.19
CA ASP A 236 1.01 66.28 6.69
C ASP A 236 -0.25 66.51 5.85
N THR A 237 -1.04 65.45 5.70
CA THR A 237 -2.51 65.36 5.91
C THR A 237 -2.93 63.96 5.42
N GLU A 238 -3.87 63.23 5.99
CA GLU A 238 -4.68 63.29 7.19
C GLU A 238 -5.41 61.94 7.16
N ASN A 239 -5.36 61.20 8.26
CA ASN A 239 -6.06 59.94 8.40
C ASN A 239 -7.48 60.22 8.86
N THR A 240 -8.51 59.69 8.19
CA THR A 240 -9.83 59.52 8.83
C THR A 240 -10.66 58.41 8.16
N ASP A 241 -10.54 57.22 8.74
CA ASP A 241 -11.61 56.56 9.52
C ASP A 241 -12.75 55.77 8.82
N LYS A 242 -13.05 54.63 9.48
CA LYS A 242 -14.28 53.81 9.54
C LYS A 242 -14.67 52.80 8.44
N LYS A 243 -14.42 51.53 8.80
CA LYS A 243 -15.42 50.53 9.28
C LYS A 243 -16.67 50.30 8.43
N SER A 244 -16.83 49.10 7.86
CA SER A 244 -17.99 48.23 8.18
C SER A 244 -17.86 46.78 7.67
N THR A 245 -17.87 45.86 8.64
CA THR A 245 -18.47 44.52 8.66
C THR A 245 -19.53 44.19 7.61
N LYS A 246 -19.48 42.96 7.03
CA LYS A 246 -20.67 42.07 7.00
C LYS A 246 -20.32 40.58 6.88
N LYS A 247 -20.70 39.87 7.95
CA LYS A 247 -20.83 38.43 8.14
C LYS A 247 -21.95 37.88 7.23
N LYS A 248 -21.80 36.69 6.65
CA LYS A 248 -22.96 35.87 6.26
C LYS A 248 -22.67 34.39 6.52
N GLU A 249 -23.35 33.91 7.55
CA GLU A 249 -23.50 32.54 7.99
C GLU A 249 -25.00 32.25 7.89
N VAL A 250 -25.37 31.17 7.21
CA VAL A 250 -26.67 30.51 7.38
C VAL A 250 -26.42 29.01 7.22
N GLU A 251 -26.61 28.30 8.32
CA GLU A 251 -26.62 26.85 8.52
C GLU A 251 -28.11 26.36 8.51
N PRO A 252 -28.48 25.12 8.89
CA PRO A 252 -28.71 23.93 8.04
C PRO A 252 -30.18 23.38 8.11
N ALA A 253 -30.33 22.07 7.84
CA ALA A 253 -31.49 21.16 7.95
C ALA A 253 -32.17 20.84 6.59
N SER A 254 -32.56 19.61 6.24
CA SER A 254 -32.93 18.44 7.07
C SER A 254 -33.12 17.19 6.19
N THR A 255 -32.76 16.02 6.70
CA THR A 255 -33.41 14.71 6.41
C THR A 255 -34.52 14.48 7.44
N PRO A 256 -35.62 13.77 7.11
CA PRO A 256 -35.74 12.31 7.34
C PRO A 256 -36.47 11.64 6.13
N GLU A 257 -36.74 10.34 5.96
CA GLU A 257 -37.21 9.28 6.86
C GLU A 257 -37.31 7.95 6.06
N SER A 258 -37.00 6.83 6.73
CA SER A 258 -37.49 5.43 6.63
C SER A 258 -37.91 4.71 5.32
N ALA A 259 -37.57 3.41 5.28
CA ALA A 259 -37.92 2.37 4.29
C ALA A 259 -39.42 1.93 4.35
N PRO A 260 -39.92 1.01 3.47
CA PRO A 260 -39.66 -0.44 3.64
C PRO A 260 -39.58 -1.28 2.33
N GLU A 261 -39.39 -2.58 2.56
CA GLU A 261 -39.35 -3.79 1.70
C GLU A 261 -40.38 -3.88 0.55
N GLU A 262 -39.94 -4.46 -0.57
CA GLU A 262 -40.58 -5.59 -1.28
C GLU A 262 -39.52 -6.36 -2.11
#